data_AF-A0A2G6JP90-F1
#
_entry.id   AF-A0A2G6JP90-F1
#
_cell.length_a   1.000
_cell.length_b   1.000
_cell.length_c   1.000
_cell.angle_alpha   90.00
_cell.angle_beta   90.00
_cell.angle_gamma   90.00
#
_symmetry.space_group_name_H-M   'P 1'
#
loop_
_entity.id
_entity.type
_entity.pdbx_description
1 polymer ?
#
loop_
_entity_poly.entity_id
_entity_poly.type
_entity_poly.pdbx_seq_one_letter_code
_entity_poly.pdbx_strand_id
1 'polypeptide(L)'
;MVSPEGQSVLLDFGLAHMERAEAGELTMTGDHPGTPVYMSPEQIDPRGRMLDTSADLWSLGVCLYEALLGRSPFDGHSLREIQGAVLQEDPPLLWHVDRSIPREFGLVVHKALEKDRTRRYRSAGELHEELERYLRREPVRARRAGPLLRLRRWCQSNPLAASFLLVASLALLSITWLLRDNQQLFEEYELLAWGKRLEDAQRLERELNPVRSERSRLLDAAQCLRLASRARQRLRVVPGPICSLWGECSRYWRGPTQQRQGLCPGDP
;
A
#
# COMPACT_ATOMS: atom_id res chain seq x y z
N MET A 1 38.00 36.07 7.42
CA MET A 1 39.45 35.91 7.68
C MET A 1 39.63 35.08 8.94
N VAL A 2 40.65 34.21 9.00
CA VAL A 2 40.95 33.41 10.20
C VAL A 2 42.37 33.77 10.65
N SER A 3 42.54 34.15 11.91
CA SER A 3 43.86 34.45 12.46
C SER A 3 44.67 33.15 12.68
N PRO A 4 46.00 33.23 12.82
CA PRO A 4 46.84 32.07 13.16
C PRO A 4 46.41 31.34 14.44
N GLU A 5 45.76 32.05 15.37
CA GLU A 5 45.20 31.52 16.62
C GLU A 5 43.82 30.84 16.42
N GLY A 6 43.32 30.74 15.19
CA GLY A 6 42.05 30.11 14.86
C GLY A 6 40.82 30.99 15.06
N GLN A 7 40.99 32.29 15.31
CA GLN A 7 39.87 33.22 15.46
C GLN A 7 39.34 33.67 14.10
N SER A 8 38.05 33.43 13.83
CA SER A 8 37.40 33.87 12.61
C SER A 8 36.80 35.26 12.77
N VAL A 9 37.14 36.18 11.86
CA VAL A 9 36.59 37.54 11.77
C VAL A 9 35.87 37.70 10.43
N LEU A 10 34.63 38.20 10.49
CA LEU A 10 33.87 38.59 9.30
C LEU A 10 34.47 39.88 8.75
N LEU A 11 34.80 39.88 7.46
CA LEU A 11 35.28 41.05 6.74
C LEU A 11 34.20 41.45 5.72
N ASP A 12 34.22 42.72 5.31
CA ASP A 12 33.38 43.29 4.26
C ASP A 12 31.87 43.34 4.54
N PHE A 13 31.47 44.32 5.37
CA PHE A 13 30.08 44.78 5.46
C PHE A 13 29.63 45.62 4.24
N GLY A 14 30.49 45.81 3.23
CA GLY A 14 30.29 46.73 2.11
C GLY A 14 29.14 46.42 1.15
N LEU A 15 28.50 45.25 1.29
CA LEU A 15 27.32 44.84 0.49
C LEU A 15 26.00 44.90 1.29
N ALA A 16 26.02 45.43 2.52
CA ALA A 16 24.87 45.43 3.44
C ALA A 16 23.66 46.26 2.98
N HIS A 17 23.73 46.97 1.85
CA HIS A 17 22.65 47.85 1.36
C HIS A 17 22.52 47.91 -0.17
N MET A 18 22.76 46.82 -0.89
CA MET A 18 22.33 46.78 -2.30
C MET A 18 20.88 46.30 -2.41
N GLU A 19 19.95 47.23 -2.20
CA GLU A 19 18.64 47.12 -2.83
C GLU A 19 18.86 47.05 -4.35
N ARG A 20 18.45 45.92 -4.94
CA ARG A 20 18.08 45.81 -6.36
C ARG A 20 19.26 45.98 -7.35
N ALA A 21 20.13 44.98 -7.41
CA ALA A 21 20.78 44.67 -8.69
C ALA A 21 19.81 43.79 -9.49
N GLU A 22 19.33 44.31 -10.62
CA GLU A 22 18.56 43.52 -11.59
C GLU A 22 19.36 42.26 -11.97
N ALA A 23 18.72 41.10 -11.89
CA ALA A 23 19.32 39.78 -12.08
C ALA A 23 19.86 39.51 -13.51
N GLY A 24 20.04 40.54 -14.33
CA GLY A 24 20.46 40.47 -15.73
C GLY A 24 21.79 41.14 -16.07
N GLU A 25 22.40 41.95 -15.19
CA GLU A 25 23.60 42.74 -15.54
C GLU A 25 24.86 42.40 -14.74
N LEU A 26 24.87 41.27 -14.02
CA LEU A 26 26.07 40.81 -13.33
C LEU A 26 26.84 39.81 -14.21
N THR A 27 27.74 40.40 -15.01
CA THR A 27 29.02 39.88 -15.54
C THR A 27 28.99 38.78 -16.61
N MET A 28 29.08 39.23 -17.88
CA MET A 28 29.56 38.51 -19.06
C MET A 28 31.09 38.58 -19.20
N THR A 29 31.84 38.16 -18.17
CA THR A 29 33.30 37.98 -18.32
C THR A 29 33.77 36.84 -17.43
N GLY A 30 34.56 35.92 -18.00
CA GLY A 30 35.04 34.73 -17.32
C GLY A 30 35.93 35.07 -16.13
N ASP A 31 35.33 35.06 -14.94
CA ASP A 31 35.85 34.56 -13.67
C ASP A 31 34.68 34.65 -12.68
N HIS A 32 34.42 33.57 -11.94
CA HIS A 32 33.22 33.34 -11.13
C HIS A 32 32.64 34.60 -10.45
N PRO A 33 31.54 35.18 -10.97
CA PRO A 33 30.89 36.27 -10.28
C PRO A 33 30.18 35.72 -9.04
N GLY A 34 30.56 36.27 -7.88
CA GLY A 34 30.20 35.72 -6.59
C GLY A 34 28.69 35.63 -6.34
N THR A 35 28.25 34.71 -5.49
CA THR A 35 28.07 33.30 -5.83
C THR A 35 26.61 33.01 -5.45
N PRO A 36 25.71 32.63 -6.36
CA PRO A 36 24.29 32.34 -6.07
C PRO A 36 24.11 31.30 -4.97
N VAL A 37 25.16 30.51 -4.74
CA VAL A 37 25.28 29.45 -3.75
C VAL A 37 24.97 29.90 -2.33
N TYR A 38 25.28 31.15 -1.96
CA TYR A 38 25.00 31.67 -0.61
C TYR A 38 23.63 32.38 -0.51
N MET A 39 22.94 32.59 -1.63
CA MET A 39 21.64 33.27 -1.62
C MET A 39 20.60 32.41 -0.93
N SER A 40 19.81 33.04 -0.07
CA SER A 40 18.66 32.41 0.55
C SER A 40 17.51 32.19 -0.46
N PRO A 41 16.62 31.21 -0.24
CA PRO A 41 15.46 30.96 -1.09
C PRO A 41 14.61 32.22 -1.33
N GLU A 42 14.46 33.07 -0.32
CA GLU A 42 13.74 34.33 -0.42
C GLU A 42 14.48 35.46 -1.14
N GLN A 43 15.81 35.38 -1.28
CA GLN A 43 16.53 36.30 -2.15
C GLN A 43 16.33 35.93 -3.62
N ILE A 44 16.14 34.63 -3.92
CA ILE A 44 15.92 34.12 -5.26
C ILE A 44 14.45 34.27 -5.68
N ASP A 45 13.50 33.91 -4.80
CA ASP A 45 12.05 34.07 -4.99
C ASP A 45 11.45 34.88 -3.83
N PRO A 46 11.53 36.23 -3.86
CA PRO A 46 11.10 37.07 -2.76
C PRO A 46 9.59 37.05 -2.50
N ARG A 47 8.75 36.62 -3.47
CA ARG A 47 7.27 36.64 -3.37
C ARG A 47 6.69 37.93 -2.75
N GLY A 48 7.34 39.07 -2.98
CA GLY A 48 6.96 40.36 -2.41
C GLY A 48 7.26 40.55 -0.91
N ARG A 49 8.08 39.70 -0.29
CA ARG A 49 8.49 39.81 1.12
C ARG A 49 9.80 40.57 1.24
N MET A 50 9.92 41.39 2.29
CA MET A 50 11.19 42.01 2.65
C MET A 50 12.21 40.96 3.12
N LEU A 51 13.47 41.23 2.81
CA LEU A 51 14.61 40.48 3.34
C LEU A 51 14.79 40.85 4.81
N ASP A 52 15.04 39.85 5.64
CA ASP A 52 15.27 39.99 7.07
C ASP A 52 16.54 39.21 7.45
N THR A 53 16.93 39.27 8.72
CA THR A 53 18.14 38.59 9.22
C THR A 53 18.16 37.06 8.99
N SER A 54 17.04 36.44 8.59
CA SER A 54 17.02 35.02 8.26
C SER A 54 17.79 34.69 6.99
N ALA A 55 17.98 35.66 6.08
CA ALA A 55 18.83 35.51 4.89
C ALA A 55 20.31 35.35 5.28
N ASP A 56 20.78 36.11 6.28
CA ASP A 56 22.15 36.00 6.78
C ASP A 56 22.37 34.69 7.55
N LEU A 57 21.34 34.20 8.25
CA LEU A 57 21.41 32.89 8.91
C LEU A 57 21.48 31.74 7.91
N TRP A 58 20.84 31.90 6.75
CA TRP A 58 20.97 30.95 5.64
C TRP A 58 22.38 30.92 5.09
N SER A 59 22.94 32.08 4.72
CA SER A 59 24.28 32.15 4.13
C SER A 59 25.33 31.64 5.11
N LEU A 60 25.20 31.94 6.41
CA LEU A 60 26.03 31.35 7.46
C LEU A 60 25.88 29.82 7.52
N GLY A 61 24.68 29.28 7.38
CA GLY A 61 24.44 27.85 7.29
C GLY A 61 25.15 27.20 6.10
N VAL A 62 25.18 27.88 4.94
CA VAL A 62 25.92 27.43 3.75
C VAL A 62 27.42 27.43 4.04
N CYS A 63 27.95 28.51 4.62
CA CYS A 63 29.36 28.61 5.02
C CYS A 63 29.77 27.50 6.00
N LEU A 64 28.94 27.21 7.02
CA LEU A 64 29.20 26.14 7.97
C LEU A 64 29.19 24.76 7.31
N TYR A 65 28.25 24.52 6.41
CA TYR A 65 28.20 23.27 5.65
C TYR A 65 29.46 23.08 4.81
N GLU A 66 29.88 24.12 4.11
CA GLU A 66 31.07 24.11 3.26
C GLU A 66 32.35 23.98 4.08
N ALA A 67 32.45 24.67 5.22
CA ALA A 67 33.59 24.53 6.12
C ALA A 67 33.79 23.10 6.64
N LEU A 68 32.71 22.33 6.77
CA LEU A 68 32.78 20.95 7.25
C LEU A 68 33.12 19.94 6.15
N LEU A 69 32.63 20.16 4.93
CA LEU A 69 32.74 19.18 3.84
C LEU A 69 33.66 19.61 2.70
N GLY A 70 34.17 20.84 2.73
CA GLY A 70 34.96 21.45 1.65
C GLY A 70 34.17 21.67 0.36
N ARG A 71 32.83 21.60 0.40
CA ARG A 71 31.95 21.74 -0.75
C ARG A 71 30.61 22.34 -0.37
N SER A 72 30.02 23.07 -1.30
CA SER A 72 28.69 23.67 -1.15
C SER A 72 27.58 22.63 -0.90
N PRO A 73 26.53 22.98 -0.10
CA PRO A 73 25.31 22.17 0.01
C PRO A 73 24.50 22.08 -1.29
N PHE A 74 24.61 23.08 -2.17
CA PHE A 74 23.89 23.16 -3.45
C PHE A 74 24.88 23.43 -4.58
N ASP A 75 24.83 22.59 -5.61
CA ASP A 75 25.74 22.66 -6.76
C ASP A 75 24.95 22.47 -8.06
N GLY A 76 25.51 22.90 -9.19
CA GLY A 76 24.85 22.83 -10.50
C GLY A 76 25.74 23.37 -11.61
N HIS A 77 25.47 22.93 -12.84
CA HIS A 77 26.24 23.33 -14.02
C HIS A 77 25.84 24.70 -14.57
N SER A 78 24.74 25.27 -14.06
CA SER A 78 24.25 26.59 -14.43
C SER A 78 23.66 27.34 -13.24
N LEU A 79 23.63 28.68 -13.34
CA LEU A 79 22.98 29.56 -12.34
C LEU A 79 21.54 29.10 -12.02
N ARG A 80 20.80 28.73 -13.07
CA ARG A 80 19.41 28.30 -12.96
C ARG A 80 19.27 26.97 -12.22
N GLU A 81 20.21 26.04 -12.43
CA GLU A 81 20.25 24.78 -11.68
C GLU A 81 20.53 25.02 -10.20
N ILE A 82 21.52 25.87 -9.87
CA ILE A 82 21.84 26.21 -8.48
C ILE A 82 20.65 26.89 -7.80
N GLN A 83 20.01 27.87 -8.47
CA GLN A 83 18.79 28.51 -7.94
C GLN A 83 17.65 27.50 -7.75
N GLY A 84 17.47 26.58 -8.69
CA GLY A 84 16.52 25.47 -8.58
C GLY A 84 16.78 24.60 -7.35
N ALA A 85 18.03 24.20 -7.13
CA ALA A 85 18.46 23.42 -5.98
C ALA A 85 18.25 24.18 -4.66
N VAL A 86 18.58 25.47 -4.63
CA VAL A 86 18.32 26.33 -3.46
C VAL A 86 16.82 26.47 -3.18
N LEU A 87 15.95 26.48 -4.18
CA LEU A 87 14.50 26.60 -3.94
C LEU A 87 13.84 25.25 -3.58
N GLN A 88 14.31 24.15 -4.14
CA GLN A 88 13.55 22.89 -4.15
C GLN A 88 14.22 21.73 -3.42
N GLU A 89 15.54 21.68 -3.42
CA GLU A 89 16.28 20.52 -2.91
C GLU A 89 16.70 20.72 -1.46
N ASP A 90 16.57 19.68 -0.64
CA ASP A 90 17.15 19.70 0.70
C ASP A 90 18.64 19.37 0.61
N PRO A 91 19.51 20.04 1.40
CA PRO A 91 20.93 19.74 1.40
C PRO A 91 21.20 18.29 1.84
N PRO A 92 22.24 17.63 1.29
CA PRO A 92 22.66 16.32 1.76
C PRO A 92 22.94 16.34 3.26
N LEU A 93 22.60 15.25 3.95
CA LEU A 93 22.82 15.19 5.40
C LEU A 93 24.31 15.06 5.71
N LEU A 94 24.82 15.95 6.57
CA LEU A 94 26.24 16.02 6.90
C LEU A 94 26.79 14.66 7.36
N TRP A 95 26.08 14.00 8.28
CA TRP A 95 26.47 12.69 8.82
C TRP A 95 26.28 11.50 7.86
N HIS A 96 25.60 11.70 6.72
CA HIS A 96 25.55 10.69 5.66
C HIS A 96 26.72 10.85 4.67
N VAL A 97 27.19 12.09 4.50
CA VAL A 97 28.37 12.38 3.67
C VAL A 97 29.64 12.01 4.44
N ASP A 98 29.78 12.51 5.66
CA ASP A 98 30.89 12.20 6.54
C ASP A 98 30.37 11.75 7.91
N ARG A 99 30.58 10.47 8.24
CA ARG A 99 30.15 9.87 9.50
C ARG A 99 30.92 10.39 10.71
N SER A 100 32.04 11.09 10.51
CA SER A 100 32.80 11.73 11.59
C SER A 100 32.04 12.91 12.19
N ILE A 101 31.14 13.52 11.43
CA ILE A 101 30.36 14.68 11.86
C ILE A 101 29.21 14.23 12.79
N PRO A 102 29.17 14.71 14.05
CA PRO A 102 28.10 14.36 14.98
C PRO A 102 26.73 14.84 14.49
N ARG A 103 25.72 13.98 14.66
CA ARG A 103 24.34 14.27 14.22
C ARG A 103 23.79 15.56 14.83
N GLU A 104 24.08 15.80 16.10
CA GLU A 104 23.60 16.97 16.84
C GLU A 104 24.10 18.28 16.23
N PHE A 105 25.39 18.35 15.89
CA PHE A 105 25.95 19.49 15.17
C PHE A 105 25.34 19.63 13.78
N GLY A 106 25.18 18.51 13.08
CA GLY A 106 24.52 18.51 11.78
C GLY A 106 23.09 19.07 11.85
N LEU A 107 22.33 18.78 12.91
CA LEU A 107 20.98 19.34 13.08
C LEU A 107 20.99 20.87 13.21
N VAL A 108 22.02 21.44 13.85
CA VAL A 108 22.17 22.90 13.97
C VAL A 108 22.31 23.53 12.59
N VAL A 109 23.22 23.02 11.77
CA VAL A 109 23.46 23.49 10.39
C VAL A 109 22.23 23.29 9.51
N HIS A 110 21.60 22.12 9.59
CA HIS A 110 20.41 21.80 8.78
C HIS A 110 19.18 22.63 9.17
N LYS A 111 19.06 23.10 10.42
CA LYS A 111 18.01 24.05 10.82
C LYS A 111 18.25 25.45 10.22
N ALA A 112 19.51 25.88 10.12
CA ALA A 112 19.85 27.14 9.44
C ALA A 112 19.55 27.08 7.93
N LEU A 113 19.71 25.90 7.32
CA LEU A 113 19.42 25.62 5.90
C LEU A 113 17.96 25.20 5.62
N GLU A 114 17.02 25.49 6.53
CA GLU A 114 15.60 25.26 6.26
C GLU A 114 15.08 26.25 5.22
N LYS A 115 14.38 25.77 4.19
CA LYS A 115 13.89 26.66 3.11
C LYS A 115 12.87 27.67 3.62
N ASP A 116 12.02 27.25 4.57
CA ASP A 116 11.07 28.11 5.24
C ASP A 116 11.77 28.92 6.35
N ARG A 117 11.88 30.24 6.15
CA ARG A 117 12.51 31.15 7.12
C ARG A 117 11.90 31.08 8.52
N THR A 118 10.61 30.77 8.64
CA THR A 118 9.94 30.67 9.95
C THR A 118 10.40 29.46 10.77
N ARG A 119 11.06 28.50 10.11
CA ARG A 119 11.58 27.27 10.71
C ARG A 119 13.10 27.32 10.93
N ARG A 120 13.77 28.39 10.46
CA ARG A 120 15.16 28.71 10.80
C ARG A 120 15.23 29.29 12.23
N TYR A 121 16.44 29.61 12.66
CA TYR A 121 16.65 30.42 13.85
C TYR A 121 16.07 31.83 13.64
N ARG A 122 15.49 32.40 14.68
CA ARG A 122 14.92 33.75 14.65
C ARG A 122 16.01 34.83 14.63
N SER A 123 17.18 34.54 15.21
CA SER A 123 18.29 35.46 15.31
C SER A 123 19.64 34.73 15.37
N ALA A 124 20.72 35.46 15.12
CA ALA A 124 22.08 34.96 15.34
C ALA A 124 22.34 34.55 16.79
N GLY A 125 21.68 35.20 17.75
CA GLY A 125 21.74 34.83 19.17
C GLY A 125 21.18 33.42 19.43
N GLU A 126 20.05 33.06 18.82
CA GLU A 126 19.47 31.72 18.99
C GLU A 126 20.39 30.64 18.38
N LEU A 127 21.01 30.91 17.23
CA LEU A 127 21.99 30.02 16.63
C LEU A 127 23.24 29.87 17.52
N HIS A 128 23.74 30.98 18.06
CA HIS A 128 24.89 30.99 18.98
C HIS A 128 24.61 30.18 20.25
N GLU A 129 23.44 30.37 20.88
CA GLU A 129 23.02 29.58 22.04
C GLU A 129 22.97 28.08 21.72
N GLU A 130 22.47 27.71 20.54
CA GLU A 130 22.42 26.29 20.13
C GLU A 130 23.82 25.70 19.94
N LEU A 131 24.76 26.47 19.36
CA LEU A 131 26.15 26.08 19.22
C LEU A 131 26.86 25.94 20.58
N GLU A 132 26.64 26.88 21.51
CA GLU A 132 27.14 26.82 22.88
C GLU A 132 26.64 25.57 23.61
N ARG A 133 25.35 25.23 23.46
CA ARG A 133 24.77 24.01 24.04
C ARG A 133 25.45 22.77 23.51
N TYR A 134 25.68 22.71 22.19
CA TYR A 134 26.43 21.62 21.58
C TYR A 134 27.87 21.52 22.13
N LEU A 135 28.59 22.65 22.25
CA LEU A 135 29.95 22.68 22.81
C LEU A 135 30.00 22.22 24.28
N ARG A 136 28.97 22.53 25.05
CA ARG A 136 28.78 22.07 26.45
C ARG A 136 28.25 20.64 26.56
N ARG A 137 28.05 19.94 25.44
CA ARG A 137 27.47 18.58 25.35
C ARG A 137 26.05 18.48 25.92
N GLU A 138 25.29 19.56 25.81
CA GLU A 138 23.86 19.57 26.11
C GLU A 138 23.03 19.17 24.88
N PRO A 139 21.86 18.54 25.07
CA PRO A 139 21.04 18.06 23.95
C PRO A 139 20.52 19.22 23.10
N VAL A 140 20.94 19.31 21.84
CA VAL A 140 20.51 20.34 20.88
C VAL A 140 18.99 20.34 20.67
N ARG A 141 18.35 21.52 20.66
CA ARG A 141 16.90 21.72 20.42
C ARG A 141 16.56 21.74 18.93
N ALA A 142 17.54 21.97 18.05
CA ALA A 142 17.34 21.99 16.61
C ALA A 142 16.73 20.68 16.09
N ARG A 143 15.62 20.80 15.33
CA ARG A 143 14.94 19.68 14.69
C ARG A 143 14.71 19.98 13.22
N ARG A 144 14.96 19.00 12.36
CA ARG A 144 14.70 19.09 10.92
C ARG A 144 13.20 18.91 10.61
N ALA A 145 12.78 19.44 9.46
CA ALA A 145 11.51 19.14 8.83
C ALA A 145 11.21 17.64 8.76
N GLY A 146 9.99 17.26 9.17
CA GLY A 146 9.49 15.91 8.99
C GLY A 146 9.35 15.51 7.51
N PRO A 147 9.26 14.20 7.21
CA PRO A 147 9.08 13.67 5.85
C PRO A 147 7.82 14.22 5.15
N LEU A 148 6.76 14.51 5.90
CA LEU A 148 5.50 15.02 5.36
C LEU A 148 5.67 16.39 4.65
N LEU A 149 6.46 17.29 5.22
CA LEU A 149 6.69 18.60 4.61
C LEU A 149 7.53 18.48 3.33
N ARG A 150 8.44 17.50 3.28
CA ARG A 150 9.24 17.20 2.08
C ARG A 150 8.37 16.64 0.97
N LEU A 151 7.46 15.71 1.29
CA LEU A 151 6.48 15.19 0.33
C LEU A 151 5.57 16.31 -0.19
N ARG A 152 5.09 17.19 0.68
CA ARG A 152 4.28 18.36 0.29
C ARG A 152 5.04 19.28 -0.69
N ARG A 153 6.30 19.60 -0.40
CA ARG A 153 7.14 20.43 -1.28
C ARG A 153 7.37 19.76 -2.63
N TRP A 154 7.65 18.46 -2.62
CA TRP A 154 7.81 17.67 -3.85
C TRP A 154 6.53 17.66 -4.70
N CYS A 155 5.35 17.53 -4.08
CA CYS A 155 4.08 17.64 -4.79
C CYS A 155 3.84 19.05 -5.36
N GLN A 156 4.31 20.10 -4.68
CA GLN A 156 4.20 21.49 -5.16
C GLN A 156 5.15 21.79 -6.32
N SER A 157 6.36 21.20 -6.31
CA SER A 157 7.35 21.42 -7.37
C SER A 157 7.13 20.55 -8.60
N ASN A 158 6.50 19.37 -8.45
CA ASN A 158 6.27 18.42 -9.53
C ASN A 158 4.76 18.07 -9.70
N PRO A 159 3.92 19.02 -10.13
CA PRO A 159 2.46 18.82 -10.22
C PRO A 159 2.09 17.71 -11.21
N LEU A 160 2.87 17.53 -12.29
CA LEU A 160 2.65 16.46 -13.27
C LEU A 160 2.93 15.08 -12.67
N ALA A 161 4.05 14.90 -11.97
CA ALA A 161 4.39 13.63 -11.33
C ALA A 161 3.39 13.27 -10.21
N ALA A 162 2.98 14.25 -9.41
CA ALA A 162 1.95 14.07 -8.39
C ALA A 162 0.60 13.67 -9.01
N SER A 163 0.21 14.30 -10.13
CA SER A 163 -1.01 13.96 -10.87
C SER A 163 -0.94 12.55 -11.46
N PHE A 164 0.21 12.16 -12.05
CA PHE A 164 0.43 10.81 -12.57
C PHE A 164 0.31 9.75 -11.48
N LEU A 165 0.93 9.96 -10.32
CA LEU A 165 0.84 9.03 -9.19
C LEU A 165 -0.60 8.90 -8.69
N LEU A 166 -1.34 10.02 -8.62
CA LEU A 166 -2.74 10.01 -8.22
C LEU A 166 -3.60 9.23 -9.23
N VAL A 167 -3.48 9.52 -10.53
CA VAL A 167 -4.22 8.81 -11.58
C VAL A 167 -3.85 7.32 -11.59
N ALA A 168 -2.58 6.97 -11.46
CA ALA A 168 -2.13 5.59 -11.39
C ALA A 168 -2.71 4.85 -10.17
N SER A 169 -2.75 5.52 -9.01
CA SER A 169 -3.34 4.95 -7.79
C SER A 169 -4.85 4.73 -7.93
N LEU A 170 -5.57 5.68 -8.54
CA LEU A 170 -7.01 5.56 -8.80
C LEU A 170 -7.30 4.49 -9.84
N ALA A 171 -6.48 4.39 -10.89
CA ALA A 171 -6.59 3.35 -11.91
C ALA A 171 -6.32 1.96 -11.31
N LEU A 172 -5.34 1.84 -10.41
CA LEU A 172 -5.08 0.59 -9.72
C LEU A 172 -6.28 0.19 -8.84
N LEU A 173 -6.85 1.15 -8.09
CA LEU A 173 -8.05 0.91 -7.28
C LEU A 173 -9.25 0.51 -8.16
N SER A 174 -9.48 1.20 -9.28
CA SER A 174 -10.58 0.88 -10.19
C SER A 174 -10.40 -0.50 -10.84
N ILE A 175 -9.17 -0.86 -11.25
CA ILE A 175 -8.85 -2.19 -11.76
C ILE A 175 -9.10 -3.24 -10.69
N THR A 176 -8.62 -3.05 -9.45
CA THR A 176 -8.85 -4.02 -8.38
C THR A 176 -10.33 -4.18 -8.05
N TRP A 177 -11.10 -3.10 -8.11
CA TRP A 177 -12.54 -3.13 -7.92
C TRP A 177 -13.24 -3.88 -9.07
N LEU A 178 -12.90 -3.59 -10.33
CA LEU A 178 -13.43 -4.28 -11.52
C LEU A 178 -13.07 -5.78 -11.54
N LEU A 179 -11.87 -6.13 -11.10
CA LEU A 179 -11.45 -7.53 -10.98
C LEU A 179 -12.26 -8.24 -9.89
N ARG A 180 -12.49 -7.60 -8.74
CA ARG A 180 -13.35 -8.17 -7.69
C ARG A 180 -14.80 -8.31 -8.14
N ASP A 181 -15.34 -7.29 -8.81
CA ASP A 181 -16.70 -7.28 -9.34
C ASP A 181 -16.92 -8.40 -10.38
N ASN A 182 -15.97 -8.54 -11.31
CA ASN A 182 -15.99 -9.66 -12.27
C ASN A 182 -15.91 -11.03 -11.59
N GLN A 183 -15.14 -11.18 -10.50
CA GLN A 183 -15.07 -12.44 -9.77
C GLN A 183 -16.40 -12.76 -9.05
N GLN A 184 -17.05 -11.75 -8.45
CA GLN A 184 -18.35 -11.93 -7.78
C GLN A 184 -19.43 -12.34 -8.77
N LEU A 185 -19.47 -11.71 -9.95
CA LEU A 185 -20.39 -12.09 -11.02
C LEU A 185 -20.16 -13.53 -11.45
N PHE A 186 -18.90 -13.96 -11.58
CA PHE A 186 -18.57 -15.33 -11.98
C PHE A 186 -19.09 -16.37 -10.96
N GLU A 187 -18.93 -16.12 -9.66
CA GLU A 187 -19.47 -16.98 -8.60
C GLU A 187 -21.01 -17.09 -8.66
N GLU A 188 -21.69 -15.98 -8.92
CA GLU A 188 -23.16 -15.96 -9.04
C GLU A 188 -23.65 -16.76 -10.26
N TYR A 189 -22.95 -16.65 -11.39
CA TYR A 189 -23.26 -17.44 -12.60
C TYR A 189 -23.06 -18.93 -12.37
N GLU A 190 -22.01 -19.35 -11.64
CA GLU A 190 -21.80 -20.76 -11.32
C GLU A 190 -22.93 -21.31 -10.44
N LEU A 191 -23.33 -20.58 -9.39
CA LEU A 191 -24.42 -20.99 -8.51
C LEU A 191 -25.75 -21.16 -9.27
N LEU A 192 -26.05 -20.26 -10.19
CA LEU A 192 -27.23 -20.36 -11.04
C LEU A 192 -27.16 -21.56 -12.00
N ALA A 193 -25.98 -21.83 -12.58
CA ALA A 193 -25.77 -22.97 -13.46
C ALA A 193 -25.90 -24.31 -12.70
N TRP A 194 -25.38 -24.38 -11.47
CA TRP A 194 -25.54 -25.54 -10.60
C TRP A 194 -26.99 -25.75 -10.17
N GLY A 195 -27.72 -24.66 -9.86
CA GLY A 195 -29.15 -24.72 -9.55
C GLY A 195 -29.98 -25.36 -10.67
N LYS A 196 -29.77 -24.93 -11.92
CA LYS A 196 -30.47 -25.52 -13.08
C LYS A 196 -30.16 -27.00 -13.26
N ARG A 197 -28.89 -27.41 -13.09
CA ARG A 197 -28.50 -28.83 -13.21
C ARG A 197 -29.16 -29.70 -12.14
N LEU A 198 -29.30 -29.18 -10.91
CA LEU A 198 -30.00 -29.89 -9.84
C LEU A 198 -31.48 -30.08 -10.15
N GLU A 199 -32.14 -29.05 -10.67
CA GLU A 199 -33.55 -29.15 -11.08
C GLU A 199 -33.74 -30.17 -12.22
N ASP A 200 -32.87 -30.16 -13.22
CA ASP A 200 -32.91 -31.11 -14.33
C ASP A 200 -32.67 -32.55 -13.87
N ALA A 201 -31.70 -32.76 -12.96
CA ALA A 201 -31.43 -34.07 -12.36
C ALA A 201 -32.64 -34.57 -11.55
N GLN A 202 -33.26 -33.71 -10.74
CA GLN A 202 -34.46 -34.05 -9.98
C GLN A 202 -35.67 -34.33 -10.88
N ARG A 203 -35.77 -33.67 -12.03
CA ARG A 203 -36.83 -33.94 -13.02
C ARG A 203 -36.65 -35.33 -13.64
N LEU A 204 -35.44 -35.65 -14.09
CA LEU A 204 -35.09 -36.96 -14.64
C LEU A 204 -35.34 -38.09 -13.63
N GLU A 205 -34.97 -37.88 -12.37
CA GLU A 205 -35.22 -38.87 -11.33
C GLU A 205 -36.72 -39.10 -11.11
N ARG A 206 -37.54 -38.04 -11.10
CA ARG A 206 -39.00 -38.14 -11.03
C ARG A 206 -39.61 -38.92 -12.20
N GLU A 207 -39.10 -38.74 -13.41
CA GLU A 207 -39.55 -39.48 -14.60
C GLU A 207 -39.11 -40.95 -14.59
N LEU A 208 -37.91 -41.24 -14.09
CA LEU A 208 -37.35 -42.59 -14.03
C LEU A 208 -37.89 -43.43 -12.87
N ASN A 209 -38.35 -42.81 -11.79
CA ASN A 209 -38.86 -43.50 -10.60
C ASN A 209 -40.02 -44.48 -10.90
N PRO A 210 -41.08 -44.11 -11.65
CA PRO A 210 -42.15 -45.06 -11.99
C PRO A 210 -41.61 -46.24 -12.81
N VAL A 211 -40.74 -45.99 -13.79
CA VAL A 211 -40.13 -47.05 -14.62
C VAL A 211 -39.27 -47.99 -13.78
N ARG A 212 -38.48 -47.45 -12.85
CA ARG A 212 -37.63 -48.23 -11.94
C ARG A 212 -38.48 -49.08 -11.00
N SER A 213 -39.57 -48.52 -10.45
CA SER A 213 -40.51 -49.26 -9.59
C SER A 213 -41.27 -50.36 -10.33
N GLU A 214 -41.61 -50.14 -11.60
CA GLU A 214 -42.28 -51.16 -12.41
C GLU A 214 -41.31 -52.29 -12.78
N ARG A 215 -40.06 -51.95 -13.12
CA ARG A 215 -39.01 -52.95 -13.36
C ARG A 215 -38.74 -53.82 -12.13
N SER A 216 -38.72 -53.25 -10.92
CA SER A 216 -38.53 -54.05 -9.69
C SER A 216 -39.70 -55.00 -9.46
N ARG A 217 -40.95 -54.54 -9.64
CA ARG A 217 -42.14 -55.40 -9.55
C ARG A 217 -42.09 -56.58 -10.53
N LEU A 218 -41.68 -56.34 -11.77
CA LEU A 218 -41.56 -57.39 -12.78
C LEU A 218 -40.47 -58.41 -12.44
N LEU A 219 -39.33 -57.96 -11.91
CA LEU A 219 -38.26 -58.85 -11.47
C LEU A 219 -38.70 -59.72 -10.28
N ASP A 220 -39.38 -59.12 -9.31
CA ASP A 220 -39.94 -59.84 -8.15
C ASP A 220 -40.98 -60.89 -8.60
N ALA A 221 -41.87 -60.52 -9.53
CA ALA A 221 -42.86 -61.44 -10.10
C ALA A 221 -42.20 -62.61 -10.84
N ALA A 222 -41.18 -62.34 -11.67
CA ALA A 222 -40.43 -63.38 -12.38
C ALA A 222 -39.69 -64.32 -11.42
N GLN A 223 -39.16 -63.79 -10.31
CA GLN A 223 -38.50 -64.59 -9.27
C GLN A 223 -39.49 -65.51 -8.55
N CYS A 224 -40.69 -65.01 -8.22
CA CYS A 224 -41.77 -65.83 -7.66
C CYS A 224 -42.18 -66.98 -8.58
N LEU A 225 -42.31 -66.74 -9.89
CA LEU A 225 -42.64 -67.79 -10.86
C LEU A 225 -41.55 -68.87 -10.97
N ARG A 226 -40.27 -68.49 -10.91
CA ARG A 226 -39.14 -69.44 -10.90
C ARG A 226 -39.13 -70.30 -9.64
N LEU A 227 -39.48 -69.73 -8.48
CA LEU A 227 -39.58 -70.48 -7.22
C LEU A 227 -40.77 -71.45 -7.27
N ALA A 228 -41.92 -71.02 -7.79
CA ALA A 228 -43.10 -71.86 -7.95
C ALA A 228 -42.87 -73.03 -8.93
N SER A 229 -42.18 -72.80 -10.04
CA SER A 229 -41.87 -73.87 -11.00
C SER A 229 -40.92 -74.92 -10.43
N ARG A 230 -39.90 -74.50 -9.65
CA ARG A 230 -39.02 -75.42 -8.90
C ARG A 230 -39.80 -76.25 -7.87
N ALA A 231 -40.73 -75.65 -7.13
CA ALA A 231 -41.58 -76.37 -6.20
C ALA A 231 -42.46 -77.42 -6.92
N ARG A 232 -43.03 -77.06 -8.08
CA ARG A 232 -43.84 -77.98 -8.90
C ARG A 232 -43.04 -79.14 -9.49
N GLN A 233 -41.79 -78.90 -9.91
CA GLN A 233 -40.89 -79.97 -10.35
C GLN A 233 -40.53 -80.93 -9.22
N ARG A 234 -40.29 -80.41 -8.00
CA ARG A 234 -40.07 -81.27 -6.82
C ARG A 234 -41.29 -82.14 -6.50
N LEU A 235 -42.51 -81.60 -6.65
CA LEU A 235 -43.76 -82.35 -6.46
C LEU A 235 -44.01 -83.42 -7.55
N ARG A 236 -43.43 -83.29 -8.75
CA ARG A 236 -43.52 -84.30 -9.82
C ARG A 236 -42.58 -85.50 -9.64
N VAL A 237 -41.64 -85.45 -8.71
CA VAL A 237 -40.62 -86.50 -8.50
C VAL A 237 -40.96 -87.39 -7.28
N VAL A 238 -42.10 -87.19 -6.61
CA VAL A 238 -42.54 -88.03 -5.49
C VAL A 238 -43.74 -88.88 -5.91
N PRO A 239 -43.58 -90.22 -6.08
CA PRO A 239 -44.71 -91.13 -6.16
C PRO A 239 -45.16 -91.47 -4.73
N GLY A 240 -46.27 -90.88 -4.27
CA GLY A 240 -46.83 -91.17 -2.96
C GLY A 240 -48.18 -90.48 -2.72
N PRO A 241 -49.09 -91.07 -1.92
CA PRO A 241 -50.51 -90.71 -1.90
C PRO A 241 -50.76 -89.30 -1.34
N ILE A 242 -51.75 -88.63 -1.94
CA ILE A 242 -52.05 -87.18 -1.93
C ILE A 242 -52.49 -86.59 -0.57
N CYS A 243 -52.48 -87.32 0.55
CA CYS A 243 -53.21 -86.90 1.76
C CYS A 243 -52.46 -86.05 2.82
N SER A 244 -51.18 -85.68 2.67
CA SER A 244 -50.47 -84.95 3.75
C SER A 244 -49.96 -83.54 3.42
N LEU A 245 -50.05 -83.06 2.18
CA LEU A 245 -49.42 -81.78 1.77
C LEU A 245 -50.27 -80.52 1.99
N TRP A 246 -51.53 -80.64 2.40
CA TRP A 246 -52.41 -79.48 2.65
C TRP A 246 -52.13 -78.75 3.97
N GLY A 247 -51.36 -79.36 4.89
CA GLY A 247 -51.04 -78.75 6.19
C GLY A 247 -49.98 -77.64 6.15
N GLU A 248 -49.07 -77.65 5.17
CA GLU A 248 -47.93 -76.72 5.14
C GLU A 248 -48.14 -75.48 4.26
N CYS A 249 -49.07 -75.53 3.30
CA CYS A 249 -49.33 -74.39 2.40
C CYS A 249 -50.03 -73.19 3.08
N SER A 250 -50.68 -73.36 4.23
CA SER A 250 -51.37 -72.25 4.92
C SER A 250 -50.42 -71.25 5.60
N ARG A 251 -49.13 -71.58 5.76
CA ARG A 251 -48.14 -70.64 6.33
C ARG A 251 -47.55 -69.66 5.33
N TYR A 252 -47.53 -69.99 4.03
CA TYR A 252 -46.82 -69.17 3.03
C TYR A 252 -47.70 -68.07 2.41
N TRP A 253 -49.03 -68.16 2.55
CA TRP A 253 -49.99 -67.19 1.99
C TRP A 253 -50.38 -66.04 2.94
N ARG A 254 -49.75 -65.94 4.12
CA ARG A 254 -49.81 -64.70 4.91
C ARG A 254 -48.79 -63.71 4.35
N GLY A 255 -49.23 -62.97 3.33
CA GLY A 255 -48.56 -61.75 2.91
C GLY A 255 -48.48 -60.73 4.07
N PRO A 256 -47.47 -59.85 4.10
CA PRO A 256 -47.36 -58.82 5.12
C PRO A 256 -48.37 -57.71 4.80
N THR A 257 -49.57 -57.82 5.34
CA THR A 257 -50.45 -56.67 5.52
C THR A 257 -49.91 -55.80 6.66
N GLN A 258 -49.35 -54.65 6.26
CA GLN A 258 -49.72 -53.36 6.83
C GLN A 258 -49.39 -53.15 8.33
N GLN A 259 -48.13 -52.81 8.62
CA GLN A 259 -47.82 -52.01 9.81
C GLN A 259 -47.94 -50.53 9.45
N ARG A 260 -49.15 -49.97 9.61
CA ARG A 260 -49.31 -48.55 9.93
C ARG A 260 -49.01 -48.39 11.43
N GLN A 261 -47.90 -47.77 11.77
CA GLN A 261 -47.77 -46.97 12.98
C GLN A 261 -47.01 -45.71 12.59
N GLY A 262 -47.69 -44.57 12.70
CA GLY A 262 -47.08 -43.26 12.51
C GLY A 262 -46.21 -42.86 13.69
N LEU A 263 -45.38 -41.84 13.48
CA LEU A 263 -45.05 -40.83 14.47
C LEU A 263 -44.45 -39.61 13.75
N CYS A 264 -44.98 -38.45 14.16
CA CYS A 264 -44.62 -37.08 13.79
C CYS A 264 -43.14 -36.73 14.06
N PRO A 265 -42.66 -35.60 13.51
CA PRO A 265 -41.30 -35.12 13.70
C PRO A 265 -41.10 -34.60 15.13
N GLY A 266 -39.94 -34.89 15.70
CA GLY A 266 -39.40 -34.19 16.86
C GLY A 266 -38.29 -33.27 16.39
N ASP A 267 -38.58 -31.96 16.39
CA ASP A 267 -37.65 -30.90 16.79
C ASP A 267 -38.19 -30.36 18.13
N PRO A 268 -37.36 -29.89 19.07
CA PRO A 268 -36.21 -29.01 18.83
C PRO A 268 -34.86 -29.48 19.43
#